data_AF-A0A7Y0XY47-F1
#
_entry.id   AF-A0A7Y0XY47-F1
#
_cell.length_a   1.000
_cell.length_b   1.000
_cell.length_c   1.000
_cell.angle_alpha   90.00
_cell.angle_beta   90.00
_cell.angle_gamma   90.00
#
_symmetry.space_group_name_H-M   'P 1'
#
loop_
_entity.id
_entity.type
_entity.pdbx_description
1 polymer ?
#
loop_
_entity_poly.entity_id
_entity_poly.type
_entity_poly.pdbx_seq_one_letter_code
_entity_poly.pdbx_strand_id
1 'polypeptide(L)'
;MPISGAYTDEAKRLRAEIKKKFKTQVALCQAIGAKDASYITAYVTGKNRIGNILREKLEAVGIDVNYIIYGKKGGPELPAPPPDPALTLILTDCTQKIQQLQNQALDMNQQLLELNKLLDTLKKRVGQ
;
A
#
# COMPACT_ATOMS: atom_id res chain seq x y z
N MET A 1 18.10 -16.53 -17.18
CA MET A 1 18.89 -16.54 -15.93
C MET A 1 18.52 -17.74 -15.08
N PRO A 2 19.48 -18.45 -14.46
CA PRO A 2 19.19 -19.53 -13.51
C PRO A 2 18.53 -18.99 -12.23
N ILE A 3 17.88 -19.87 -11.46
CA ILE A 3 17.35 -19.56 -10.12
C ILE A 3 18.45 -19.91 -9.14
N SER A 4 18.87 -18.96 -8.29
CA SER A 4 20.07 -19.15 -7.46
C SER A 4 20.02 -18.43 -6.10
N GLY A 5 18.84 -18.01 -5.64
CA GLY A 5 18.69 -17.33 -4.34
C GLY A 5 17.89 -18.14 -3.32
N ALA A 6 17.74 -17.61 -2.10
CA ALA A 6 17.07 -18.29 -0.98
C ALA A 6 15.59 -18.63 -1.25
N TYR A 7 14.94 -17.93 -2.17
CA TYR A 7 13.51 -18.07 -2.50
C TYR A 7 13.32 -18.87 -3.80
N THR A 8 13.95 -20.04 -3.90
CA THR A 8 13.97 -20.82 -5.16
C THR A 8 12.57 -21.28 -5.59
N ASP A 9 11.73 -21.73 -4.66
CA ASP A 9 10.38 -22.23 -4.97
C ASP A 9 9.41 -21.10 -5.34
N GLU A 10 9.51 -19.96 -4.66
CA GLU A 10 8.74 -18.75 -5.03
C GLU A 10 9.11 -18.30 -6.45
N ALA A 11 10.42 -18.26 -6.77
CA ALA A 11 10.89 -17.89 -8.09
C ALA A 11 10.43 -18.86 -9.19
N LYS A 12 10.39 -20.17 -8.91
CA LYS A 12 9.85 -21.17 -9.85
C LYS A 12 8.36 -20.93 -10.11
N ARG A 13 7.56 -20.69 -9.07
CA ARG A 13 6.11 -20.44 -9.20
C ARG A 13 5.82 -19.12 -9.90
N LEU A 14 6.55 -18.06 -9.57
CA LEU A 14 6.45 -16.77 -10.25
C LEU A 14 6.78 -16.90 -11.75
N ARG A 15 7.85 -17.63 -12.12
CA ARG A 15 8.15 -17.92 -13.53
C ARG A 15 7.03 -18.68 -14.24
N ALA A 16 6.43 -19.66 -13.57
CA ALA A 16 5.34 -20.43 -14.13
C ALA A 16 4.10 -19.56 -14.40
N GLU A 17 3.74 -18.68 -13.46
CA GLU A 17 2.63 -17.73 -13.63
C GLU A 17 2.91 -16.69 -14.72
N ILE A 18 4.14 -16.14 -14.77
CA ILE A 18 4.56 -15.23 -15.85
C ILE A 18 4.42 -15.90 -17.21
N LYS A 19 4.93 -17.13 -17.34
CA LYS A 19 4.87 -17.88 -18.61
C LYS A 19 3.42 -18.21 -19.00
N LYS A 20 2.56 -18.53 -18.02
CA LYS A 20 1.16 -18.89 -18.26
C LYS A 20 0.29 -17.70 -18.68
N LYS A 21 0.41 -16.55 -18.00
CA LYS A 21 -0.47 -15.39 -18.19
C LYS A 21 0.10 -14.33 -19.13
N PHE A 22 1.40 -14.07 -19.06
CA PHE A 22 2.04 -12.94 -19.75
C PHE A 22 3.03 -13.37 -20.83
N LYS A 23 3.37 -14.67 -20.91
CA LYS A 23 4.38 -15.29 -21.79
C LYS A 23 5.83 -14.84 -21.50
N THR A 24 6.07 -13.55 -21.25
CA THR A 24 7.41 -12.98 -21.02
C THR A 24 7.45 -12.08 -19.78
N GLN A 25 8.64 -11.90 -19.21
CA GLN A 25 8.88 -10.99 -18.08
C GLN A 25 8.62 -9.52 -18.45
N VAL A 26 8.92 -9.15 -19.70
CA VAL A 26 8.70 -7.79 -20.23
C VAL A 26 7.22 -7.46 -20.25
N ALA A 27 6.38 -8.38 -20.72
CA ALA A 27 4.92 -8.20 -20.76
C ALA A 27 4.32 -8.04 -19.36
N LEU A 28 4.82 -8.77 -18.36
CA LEU A 28 4.43 -8.55 -16.97
C LEU A 28 4.83 -7.15 -16.50
N CYS A 29 6.07 -6.72 -16.73
CA CYS A 29 6.53 -5.40 -16.33
C CYS A 29 5.69 -4.27 -16.93
N GLN A 30 5.32 -4.39 -18.21
CA GLN A 30 4.41 -3.45 -18.87
C GLN A 30 3.03 -3.43 -18.21
N ALA A 31 2.47 -4.61 -17.88
CA ALA A 31 1.16 -4.71 -17.24
C ALA A 31 1.13 -4.08 -15.83
N ILE A 32 2.23 -4.16 -15.07
CA ILE A 32 2.34 -3.57 -13.72
C ILE A 32 2.86 -2.12 -13.72
N GLY A 33 3.04 -1.51 -14.90
CA GLY A 33 3.55 -0.14 -15.06
C GLY A 33 5.01 0.04 -14.64
N ALA A 34 5.82 -1.03 -14.70
CA ALA A 34 7.26 -0.95 -14.45
C ALA A 34 8.01 -0.59 -15.74
N LYS A 35 9.04 0.28 -15.62
CA LYS A 35 9.85 0.73 -16.76
C LYS A 35 10.61 -0.40 -17.46
N ASP A 36 11.13 -1.36 -16.70
CA ASP A 36 12.06 -2.37 -17.21
C ASP A 36 11.89 -3.75 -16.56
N ALA A 37 12.32 -4.80 -17.27
CA ALA A 37 12.36 -6.18 -16.80
C ALA A 37 13.29 -6.39 -15.59
N SER A 38 14.23 -5.47 -15.37
CA SER A 38 15.11 -5.44 -14.20
C SER A 38 14.33 -5.38 -12.88
N TYR A 39 13.16 -4.72 -12.88
CA TYR A 39 12.31 -4.55 -11.71
C TYR A 39 11.91 -5.87 -11.07
N ILE A 40 11.56 -6.88 -11.88
CA ILE A 40 11.15 -8.19 -11.36
C ILE A 40 12.29 -9.21 -11.31
N THR A 41 13.44 -8.93 -11.94
CA THR A 41 14.53 -9.91 -12.14
C THR A 41 15.03 -10.53 -10.84
N ALA A 42 15.18 -9.75 -9.76
CA ALA A 42 15.62 -10.27 -8.46
C ALA A 42 14.63 -11.28 -7.85
N TYR A 43 13.34 -11.09 -8.09
CA TYR A 43 12.28 -11.99 -7.61
C TYR A 43 12.17 -13.23 -8.51
N VAL A 44 12.30 -13.06 -9.82
CA VAL A 44 12.27 -14.17 -10.79
C VAL A 44 13.52 -15.06 -10.71
N THR A 45 14.60 -14.57 -10.09
CA THR A 45 15.83 -15.35 -9.79
C THR A 45 15.88 -15.90 -8.37
N GLY A 46 14.90 -15.53 -7.52
CA GLY A 46 14.79 -15.99 -6.13
C GLY A 46 15.76 -15.30 -5.17
N LYS A 47 16.41 -14.20 -5.58
CA LYS A 47 17.29 -13.40 -4.72
C LYS A 47 16.49 -12.64 -3.66
N ASN A 48 15.32 -12.13 -4.03
CA ASN A 48 14.46 -11.34 -3.14
C ASN A 48 13.09 -11.98 -3.00
N ARG A 49 12.49 -11.80 -1.82
CA ARG A 49 11.09 -12.14 -1.55
C ARG A 49 10.15 -11.05 -2.04
N ILE A 50 8.97 -11.41 -2.51
CA ILE A 50 7.94 -10.44 -2.94
C ILE A 50 7.45 -9.65 -1.72
N GLY A 51 7.65 -8.33 -1.74
CA GLY A 51 7.14 -7.40 -0.72
C GLY A 51 5.78 -6.78 -1.08
N ASN A 52 5.20 -6.01 -0.16
CA ASN A 52 3.83 -5.48 -0.27
C ASN A 52 3.56 -4.66 -1.53
N ILE A 53 4.46 -3.74 -1.90
CA ILE A 53 4.30 -2.90 -3.10
C ILE A 53 4.26 -3.75 -4.38
N LEU A 54 5.13 -4.76 -4.48
CA LEU A 54 5.13 -5.65 -5.63
C LEU A 54 3.93 -6.59 -5.59
N ARG A 55 3.49 -7.02 -4.40
CA ARG A 55 2.30 -7.84 -4.21
C ARG A 55 1.06 -7.16 -4.78
N GLU A 56 0.77 -5.92 -4.38
CA GLU A 56 -0.39 -5.17 -4.86
C GLU A 56 -0.38 -5.03 -6.38
N LYS A 57 0.77 -4.71 -6.96
CA LYS A 57 0.94 -4.60 -8.41
C LYS A 57 0.72 -5.93 -9.15
N LEU A 58 1.21 -7.03 -8.60
CA LEU A 58 1.02 -8.37 -9.16
C LEU A 58 -0.43 -8.84 -9.04
N GLU A 59 -1.08 -8.58 -7.90
CA GLU A 59 -2.49 -8.91 -7.66
C GLU A 59 -3.41 -8.08 -8.57
N ALA A 60 -3.10 -6.80 -8.82
CA ALA A 60 -3.84 -5.94 -9.75
C ALA A 60 -3.84 -6.44 -11.20
N VAL A 61 -2.80 -7.19 -11.61
CA VAL A 61 -2.73 -7.84 -12.93
C VAL A 61 -3.16 -9.32 -12.88
N GLY A 62 -3.77 -9.74 -11.77
CA GLY A 62 -4.36 -11.07 -11.60
C GLY A 62 -3.34 -12.17 -11.31
N ILE A 63 -2.15 -11.87 -10.81
CA ILE A 63 -1.20 -12.88 -10.30
C ILE A 63 -1.52 -13.16 -8.83
N ASP A 64 -1.69 -14.44 -8.50
CA ASP A 64 -1.88 -14.89 -7.12
C ASP A 64 -0.53 -14.96 -6.40
N VAL A 65 -0.21 -13.91 -5.65
CA VAL A 65 1.04 -13.80 -4.88
C VAL A 65 1.05 -14.77 -3.70
N ASN A 66 -0.11 -15.10 -3.13
CA ASN A 66 -0.21 -16.11 -2.09
C ASN A 66 0.14 -17.49 -2.62
N TYR A 67 -0.30 -17.83 -3.84
CA TYR A 67 0.16 -19.05 -4.50
C TYR A 67 1.67 -19.05 -4.72
N ILE A 68 2.25 -17.92 -5.12
CA ILE A 68 3.70 -17.82 -5.33
C ILE A 68 4.47 -18.08 -4.03
N ILE A 69 4.07 -17.43 -2.93
CA ILE A 69 4.77 -17.55 -1.65
C ILE A 69 4.52 -18.92 -1.00
N TYR A 70 3.27 -19.38 -0.95
CA TYR A 70 2.87 -20.53 -0.14
C TYR A 70 2.61 -21.82 -0.93
N GLY A 71 2.46 -21.75 -2.26
CA GLY A 71 2.44 -22.92 -3.13
C GLY A 71 1.11 -23.66 -3.25
N LYS A 72 0.04 -23.15 -2.64
CA LYS A 72 -1.30 -23.74 -2.70
C LYS A 72 -2.14 -23.03 -3.76
N LYS A 73 -2.50 -23.71 -4.86
CA LYS A 73 -3.40 -23.17 -5.91
C LYS A 73 -4.85 -23.36 -5.49
N GLY A 74 -5.51 -22.27 -5.05
CA GLY A 74 -6.93 -22.21 -4.67
C GLY A 74 -7.27 -23.05 -3.43
N GLY A 75 -7.91 -22.58 -2.37
CA GLY A 75 -8.45 -21.27 -1.98
C GLY A 75 -8.52 -21.24 -0.44
N PRO A 76 -9.45 -20.51 0.21
CA PRO A 76 -10.42 -19.55 -0.31
C PRO A 76 -9.82 -18.14 -0.31
N GLU A 77 -10.60 -17.10 -0.64
CA GLU A 77 -10.40 -15.83 0.08
C GLU A 77 -10.20 -16.22 1.55
N LEU A 78 -9.07 -15.85 2.15
CA LEU A 78 -9.03 -15.84 3.61
C LEU A 78 -10.32 -15.11 4.00
N PRO A 79 -11.25 -15.70 4.78
CA PRO A 79 -12.20 -14.84 5.47
C PRO A 79 -11.29 -13.79 6.10
N ALA A 80 -11.56 -12.50 5.81
CA ALA A 80 -10.77 -11.40 6.35
C ALA A 80 -10.44 -11.80 7.79
N PRO A 81 -9.15 -11.84 8.18
CA PRO A 81 -8.73 -12.40 9.46
C PRO A 81 -9.76 -11.95 10.48
N PRO A 82 -10.42 -12.88 11.21
CA PRO A 82 -11.61 -12.56 11.99
C PRO A 82 -11.32 -11.26 12.70
N PRO A 83 -12.12 -10.20 12.46
CA PRO A 83 -11.71 -8.82 12.68
C PRO A 83 -11.08 -8.78 14.05
N ASP A 84 -9.75 -8.63 14.08
CA ASP A 84 -9.03 -8.78 15.32
C ASP A 84 -9.64 -7.72 16.22
N PRO A 85 -10.37 -8.11 17.29
CA PRO A 85 -11.12 -7.15 18.06
C PRO A 85 -10.17 -6.11 18.65
N ALA A 86 -8.90 -6.47 18.89
CA ALA A 86 -7.87 -5.53 19.28
C ALA A 86 -7.52 -4.55 18.15
N LEU A 87 -7.31 -5.00 16.91
CA LEU A 87 -7.04 -4.10 15.78
C LEU A 87 -8.26 -3.23 15.42
N THR A 88 -9.47 -3.75 15.57
CA THR A 88 -10.72 -3.02 15.31
C THR A 88 -10.93 -1.93 16.36
N LEU A 89 -10.63 -2.22 17.63
CA LEU A 89 -10.62 -1.22 18.70
C LEU A 89 -9.55 -0.16 18.46
N ILE A 90 -8.32 -0.56 18.10
CA ILE A 90 -7.24 0.39 17.77
C ILE A 90 -7.63 1.27 16.58
N LEU A 91 -8.22 0.71 15.52
CA LEU A 91 -8.71 1.47 14.37
C LEU A 91 -9.81 2.46 14.76
N THR A 92 -10.73 2.05 15.64
CA THR A 92 -11.80 2.90 16.16
C THR A 92 -11.22 4.04 16.99
N ASP A 93 -10.28 3.76 17.89
CA ASP A 93 -9.58 4.75 18.70
C ASP A 93 -8.78 5.74 17.83
N CYS A 94 -8.06 5.24 16.82
CA CYS A 94 -7.35 6.09 15.86
C CYS A 94 -8.33 7.00 15.10
N THR A 95 -9.46 6.46 14.63
CA THR A 95 -10.46 7.23 13.88
C THR A 95 -11.11 8.30 14.76
N GLN A 96 -11.47 7.97 16.00
CA GLN A 96 -11.98 8.93 16.97
C GLN A 96 -10.95 10.02 17.28
N LYS A 97 -9.68 9.64 17.44
CA LYS A 97 -8.61 10.61 17.71
C LYS A 97 -8.37 11.55 16.53
N ILE A 98 -8.44 11.04 15.30
CA ILE A 98 -8.36 11.86 14.09
C ILE A 98 -9.53 12.85 14.05
N GLN A 99 -10.77 12.40 14.28
CA GLN A 99 -11.93 13.29 14.32
C GLN A 99 -11.81 14.35 15.42
N GLN A 100 -11.35 13.99 16.61
CA GLN A 100 -11.10 14.95 17.69
C GLN A 100 -10.07 16.01 17.29
N LEU A 101 -8.94 15.59 16.71
CA LEU A 101 -7.89 16.51 16.25
C LEU A 101 -8.38 17.41 15.11
N GLN A 102 -9.18 16.88 14.18
CA GLN A 102 -9.79 17.67 13.11
C GLN A 102 -10.75 18.73 13.65
N ASN A 103 -11.59 18.37 14.61
CA ASN A 103 -12.50 19.32 15.25
C ASN A 103 -11.75 20.40 16.04
N GLN A 104 -10.68 20.03 16.76
CA GLN A 104 -9.82 20.99 17.45
C GLN A 104 -9.12 21.94 16.47
N ALA A 105 -8.67 21.45 15.31
CA ALA A 105 -8.07 22.29 14.30
C ALA A 105 -9.07 23.28 13.69
N LEU A 106 -10.33 22.87 13.49
CA LEU A 106 -11.40 23.75 13.04
C LEU A 106 -11.72 24.84 14.07
N ASP A 107 -11.85 24.46 15.34
CA ASP A 107 -12.10 25.40 16.44
C ASP A 107 -10.96 26.43 16.56
N MET A 108 -9.71 25.96 16.53
CA MET A 108 -8.54 26.83 16.59
C MET A 108 -8.46 27.78 15.40
N ASN A 109 -8.80 27.34 14.19
CA ASN A 109 -8.90 28.22 13.02
C ASN A 109 -9.98 29.30 13.19
N GLN A 110 -11.09 28.96 13.83
CA GLN A 110 -12.16 29.91 14.09
C GLN A 110 -11.74 30.96 15.13
N GLN A 111 -11.08 30.55 16.21
CA GLN A 111 -10.50 31.47 17.19
C GLN A 111 -9.46 32.40 16.55
N LEU A 112 -8.58 31.88 15.69
CA LEU A 112 -7.61 32.69 14.95
C LEU A 112 -8.29 33.72 14.04
N LEU A 113 -9.39 33.35 13.38
CA LEU A 113 -10.14 34.28 12.54
C LEU A 113 -10.76 35.42 13.37
N GLU A 114 -11.32 35.11 14.53
CA GLU A 114 -11.87 36.11 15.46
C GLU A 114 -10.77 37.05 15.99
N LEU A 115 -9.62 36.49 16.37
CA LEU A 115 -8.49 37.27 16.87
C LEU A 115 -7.91 38.19 15.78
N ASN A 116 -7.84 37.71 14.54
CA ASN A 116 -7.44 38.54 13.40
C ASN A 116 -8.42 39.69 13.16
N LYS A 117 -9.74 39.44 13.23
CA LYS A 117 -10.75 40.51 13.11
C LYS A 117 -10.63 41.56 14.22
N LEU A 118 -10.35 41.12 15.45
CA LEU A 118 -10.08 42.02 16.57
C LEU A 118 -8.81 42.85 16.34
N LEU A 119 -7.72 42.22 15.88
CA LEU A 119 -6.47 42.91 15.54
C LEU A 119 -6.67 43.93 14.42
N ASP A 120 -7.41 43.60 13.37
CA ASP A 120 -7.74 44.55 12.29
C ASP A 120 -8.55 45.74 12.83
N THR A 121 -9.49 45.49 13.74
CA THR A 121 -10.29 46.56 14.38
C THR A 121 -9.40 47.48 15.22
N LEU A 122 -8.48 46.92 15.99
CA LEU A 122 -7.52 47.69 16.78
C LEU A 122 -6.56 48.47 15.89
N LYS A 123 -5.97 47.85 14.86
CA LYS A 123 -5.10 48.54 13.89
C LYS A 123 -5.80 49.71 13.22
N LYS A 124 -7.06 49.57 12.84
CA LYS A 124 -7.87 50.66 12.27
C LYS A 124 -8.14 51.80 13.26
N ARG A 125 -8.25 51.51 14.56
CA ARG A 125 -8.42 52.54 15.60
C ARG A 125 -7.12 53.23 16.00
N VAL A 126 -5.99 52.52 15.95
CA VAL A 126 -4.67 53.06 16.33
C VAL A 126 -3.99 53.78 15.17
N GLY A 127 -4.38 53.48 13.92
CA GLY A 127 -3.94 54.19 12.71
C GLY A 127 -4.76 55.43 12.34
N GLN A 128 -5.71 55.84 13.19
CA GLN A 128 -6.34 57.16 13.20
C GLN A 128 -5.69 58.02 14.29
#